data_AF-A0A0G4HPJ1-F1
#
_entry.id   AF-A0A0G4HPJ1-F1
#
_cell.length_a   1.000
_cell.length_b   1.000
_cell.length_c   1.000
_cell.angle_alpha   90.00
_cell.angle_beta   90.00
_cell.angle_gamma   90.00
#
_symmetry.space_group_name_H-M   'P 1'
#
loop_
_entity.id
_entity.type
_entity.pdbx_description
1 polymer ?
#
loop_
_entity_poly.entity_id
_entity_poly.type
_entity_poly.pdbx_seq_one_letter_code
_entity_poly.pdbx_strand_id
1 'polypeptide(L)'
;MLRGLALLYFIGETESGRASAVSSFQNHGSIPAVARSTRRGRERQTHGTVQLISKEKRFEIQRGKSPFQSLLERGAKESETDSPQSGFGPDAELKVENLWRLLFPLALSGALLGPVLDGSHGNFNVLHYDRFVVPVGLPEGPKLFETALWVPPLFGLAGIIIGLGTVVLDSVLKSPDDARRPGNLKVLSGVLLYCAQYVVSGFLFSAGVMGSGPALFLLLSVLGFGLWYALDRTVAGICMSLLTSVCGPLIEVGLISLSEKAGAPLYHYTQPDIAGVSSWIIPVYFGGGPAVGNLGRLFANRLGVYKLDDGLREC
;
A
#
# COMPACT_ATOMS: atom_id res chain seq x y z
N MET A 1 -1.58 52.44 45.00
CA MET A 1 -2.46 53.56 44.63
C MET A 1 -2.85 53.35 43.17
N LEU A 2 -4.00 52.70 42.91
CA LEU A 2 -5.30 53.33 42.55
C LEU A 2 -5.16 54.15 41.26
N ARG A 3 -5.85 53.91 40.13
CA ARG A 3 -7.21 53.39 39.79
C ARG A 3 -7.13 52.88 38.32
N GLY A 4 -8.00 52.09 37.70
CA GLY A 4 -9.38 51.61 37.88
C GLY A 4 -9.87 51.28 36.44
N LEU A 5 -10.23 50.05 36.09
CA LEU A 5 -11.55 49.41 36.19
C LEU A 5 -12.71 50.14 35.47
N ALA A 6 -13.16 49.54 34.37
CA ALA A 6 -14.53 49.46 33.82
C ALA A 6 -14.45 48.39 32.71
N LEU A 7 -15.06 47.20 32.71
CA LEU A 7 -16.28 46.59 33.24
C LEU A 7 -17.63 47.15 32.70
N LEU A 8 -18.21 46.30 31.83
CA LEU A 8 -19.62 45.96 31.61
C LEU A 8 -20.57 46.92 30.88
N TYR A 9 -21.21 46.36 29.85
CA TYR A 9 -22.67 46.37 29.66
C TYR A 9 -23.06 45.05 28.94
N PHE A 10 -23.69 44.08 29.62
CA PHE A 10 -25.16 43.83 29.81
C PHE A 10 -25.84 43.29 28.52
N ILE A 11 -26.22 42.00 28.38
CA ILE A 11 -27.21 41.12 29.07
C ILE A 11 -28.55 41.05 28.33
N GLY A 12 -29.06 39.82 28.20
CA GLY A 12 -30.49 39.46 28.11
C GLY A 12 -30.75 38.40 27.03
N GLU A 13 -31.37 37.24 27.25
CA GLU A 13 -31.92 36.59 28.45
C GLU A 13 -32.39 35.17 28.02
N THR A 14 -32.10 34.14 28.84
CA THR A 14 -32.99 33.05 29.38
C THR A 14 -34.05 32.37 28.49
N GLU A 15 -34.51 31.13 28.69
CA GLU A 15 -34.19 29.93 29.47
C GLU A 15 -35.25 28.86 29.09
N SER A 16 -34.92 27.59 29.37
CA SER A 16 -35.84 26.52 29.82
C SER A 16 -36.71 25.74 28.81
N GLY A 17 -36.72 24.41 29.00
CA GLY A 17 -37.70 23.51 28.38
C GLY A 17 -37.31 22.03 28.35
N ARG A 18 -37.03 21.40 29.50
CA ARG A 18 -37.08 19.92 29.66
C ARG A 18 -38.55 19.48 29.73
N ALA A 19 -38.96 18.45 28.98
CA ALA A 19 -39.84 17.37 29.47
C ALA A 19 -40.06 16.26 28.42
N SER A 20 -40.01 15.03 28.92
CA SER A 20 -40.32 13.74 28.29
C SER A 20 -41.79 13.59 27.88
N ALA A 21 -42.07 12.74 26.88
CA ALA A 21 -43.30 11.93 26.86
C ALA A 21 -43.15 10.66 26.00
N VAL A 22 -43.43 9.53 26.64
CA VAL A 22 -43.62 8.17 26.13
C VAL A 22 -45.14 7.91 26.06
N SER A 23 -45.64 7.32 24.96
CA SER A 23 -46.80 6.39 24.85
C SER A 23 -47.31 6.40 23.38
N SER A 24 -47.19 5.35 22.58
CA SER A 24 -47.98 4.09 22.51
C SER A 24 -49.26 4.19 21.64
N PHE A 25 -49.64 3.03 21.04
CA PHE A 25 -50.84 2.70 20.24
C PHE A 25 -50.81 3.09 18.73
N GLN A 26 -51.21 2.27 17.74
CA GLN A 26 -51.73 0.89 17.71
C GLN A 26 -51.62 0.30 16.28
N ASN A 27 -51.78 -1.01 16.24
CA ASN A 27 -51.64 -2.00 15.18
C ASN A 27 -52.93 -2.21 14.35
N HIS A 28 -52.83 -2.56 13.05
CA HIS A 28 -53.80 -3.35 12.25
C HIS A 28 -53.10 -3.74 10.93
N GLY A 29 -52.77 -5.01 10.66
CA GLY A 29 -53.63 -6.04 10.02
C GLY A 29 -53.54 -5.92 8.48
N SER A 30 -53.33 -6.93 7.62
CA SER A 30 -53.51 -8.39 7.72
C SER A 30 -52.85 -9.10 6.51
N ILE A 31 -52.51 -10.38 6.68
CA ILE A 31 -52.08 -11.35 5.66
C ILE A 31 -53.31 -11.89 4.89
N PRO A 32 -53.16 -12.54 3.71
CA PRO A 32 -53.36 -14.00 3.73
C PRO A 32 -52.39 -14.80 2.83
N ALA A 33 -52.21 -16.06 3.22
CA ALA A 33 -51.54 -17.13 2.48
C ALA A 33 -52.59 -18.11 1.88
N VAL A 34 -52.07 -19.12 1.17
CA VAL A 34 -52.66 -20.43 0.81
C VAL A 34 -53.09 -20.59 -0.66
N ALA A 35 -52.39 -21.47 -1.40
CA ALA A 35 -52.94 -22.75 -1.87
C ALA A 35 -51.87 -23.61 -2.59
N ARG A 36 -51.63 -24.82 -2.05
CA ARG A 36 -51.02 -25.95 -2.75
C ARG A 36 -52.08 -26.66 -3.60
N SER A 37 -51.68 -27.17 -4.75
CA SER A 37 -52.41 -28.23 -5.46
C SER A 37 -51.42 -29.24 -6.04
N THR A 38 -51.51 -30.45 -5.53
CA THR A 38 -50.86 -31.69 -5.98
C THR A 38 -51.72 -32.40 -7.03
N ARG A 39 -51.13 -32.97 -8.09
CA ARG A 39 -51.55 -34.29 -8.61
C ARG A 39 -50.66 -34.86 -9.73
N ARG A 40 -50.26 -36.14 -9.52
CA ARG A 40 -50.16 -37.30 -10.45
C ARG A 40 -49.44 -37.08 -11.79
N GLY A 41 -48.40 -37.82 -12.19
CA GLY A 41 -48.07 -39.22 -11.95
C GLY A 41 -48.64 -40.11 -13.08
N ARG A 42 -47.82 -40.55 -14.04
CA ARG A 42 -47.85 -41.92 -14.60
C ARG A 42 -46.67 -42.22 -15.53
N GLU A 43 -46.17 -43.44 -15.33
CA GLU A 43 -45.09 -44.17 -15.99
C GLU A 43 -45.55 -44.95 -17.25
N ARG A 44 -44.54 -45.42 -18.01
CA ARG A 44 -44.42 -46.64 -18.85
C ARG A 44 -44.62 -46.60 -20.38
N GLN A 45 -43.46 -46.76 -21.05
CA GLN A 45 -43.04 -47.86 -21.96
C GLN A 45 -43.96 -48.35 -23.09
N THR A 46 -43.43 -48.40 -24.33
CA THR A 46 -43.03 -49.62 -25.12
C THR A 46 -42.56 -49.18 -26.53
N HIS A 47 -41.32 -49.50 -26.95
CA HIS A 47 -40.87 -50.55 -27.90
C HIS A 47 -41.25 -50.40 -29.38
N GLY A 48 -40.25 -50.43 -30.27
CA GLY A 48 -40.42 -50.56 -31.74
C GLY A 48 -39.13 -50.30 -32.53
N THR A 49 -38.70 -51.28 -33.31
CA THR A 49 -37.34 -51.54 -33.81
C THR A 49 -37.11 -51.14 -35.30
N VAL A 50 -35.83 -51.03 -35.69
CA VAL A 50 -35.18 -51.34 -37.00
C VAL A 50 -34.75 -50.19 -37.94
N GLN A 51 -33.44 -50.27 -38.21
CA GLN A 51 -32.51 -49.70 -39.20
C GLN A 51 -33.01 -49.11 -40.54
N LEU A 52 -32.22 -48.18 -41.10
CA LEU A 52 -31.58 -48.29 -42.43
C LEU A 52 -30.56 -47.15 -42.71
N ILE A 53 -29.31 -47.56 -42.97
CA ILE A 53 -28.34 -47.11 -44.01
C ILE A 53 -28.40 -45.65 -44.50
N SER A 54 -27.26 -44.92 -44.47
CA SER A 54 -26.61 -44.32 -45.66
C SER A 54 -25.73 -43.07 -45.38
N LYS A 55 -24.45 -43.20 -45.77
CA LYS A 55 -23.53 -42.21 -46.38
C LYS A 55 -22.85 -41.14 -45.51
N GLU A 56 -21.54 -41.36 -45.38
CA GLU A 56 -20.49 -40.35 -45.21
C GLU A 56 -20.61 -39.19 -46.22
N LYS A 57 -20.49 -37.97 -45.72
CA LYS A 57 -19.76 -36.86 -46.37
C LYS A 57 -19.08 -36.04 -45.28
N ARG A 58 -17.76 -36.23 -45.17
CA ARG A 58 -16.87 -35.44 -44.31
C ARG A 58 -16.70 -34.07 -44.97
N PHE A 59 -17.34 -33.03 -44.43
CA PHE A 59 -17.06 -31.63 -44.76
C PHE A 59 -15.88 -31.17 -43.90
N GLU A 60 -14.71 -31.03 -44.53
CA GLU A 60 -13.52 -30.46 -43.91
C GLU A 60 -13.65 -28.93 -43.94
N ILE A 61 -14.04 -28.34 -42.81
CA ILE A 61 -14.04 -26.88 -42.63
C ILE A 61 -12.60 -26.47 -42.36
N GLN A 62 -11.91 -25.93 -43.38
CA GLN A 62 -10.70 -25.14 -43.18
C GLN A 62 -11.07 -23.88 -42.38
N ARG A 63 -10.85 -23.90 -41.07
CA ARG A 63 -10.86 -22.67 -40.25
C ARG A 63 -9.59 -21.89 -40.54
N GLY A 64 -9.68 -20.92 -41.44
CA GLY A 64 -8.69 -19.85 -41.52
C GLY A 64 -8.64 -19.10 -40.19
N LYS A 65 -7.43 -18.80 -39.70
CA LYS A 65 -7.23 -17.97 -38.50
C LYS A 65 -7.92 -16.61 -38.70
N SER A 66 -8.58 -16.11 -37.67
CA SER A 66 -9.24 -14.80 -37.76
C SER A 66 -8.21 -13.68 -37.90
N PRO A 67 -8.55 -12.56 -38.55
CA PRO A 67 -7.67 -11.38 -38.65
C PRO A 67 -7.20 -10.86 -37.28
N PHE A 68 -7.97 -11.14 -36.23
CA PHE A 68 -7.63 -10.78 -34.86
C PHE A 68 -6.52 -11.65 -34.27
N GLN A 69 -6.50 -12.95 -34.59
CA GLN A 69 -5.42 -13.85 -34.16
C GLN A 69 -4.10 -13.54 -34.85
N SER A 70 -4.13 -13.15 -36.13
CA SER A 70 -2.90 -12.74 -36.84
C SER A 70 -2.36 -11.39 -36.34
N LEU A 71 -3.22 -10.49 -35.86
CA LEU A 71 -2.82 -9.24 -35.21
C LEU A 71 -2.21 -9.48 -33.82
N LEU A 72 -2.74 -10.41 -33.03
CA LEU A 72 -2.13 -10.80 -31.75
C LEU A 72 -0.78 -11.48 -31.93
N GLU A 73 -0.63 -12.35 -32.93
CA GLU A 73 0.65 -12.99 -33.26
C GLU A 73 1.67 -11.98 -33.82
N ARG A 74 1.23 -10.93 -34.54
CA ARG A 74 2.10 -9.83 -34.99
C ARG A 74 2.53 -8.93 -33.82
N GLY A 75 1.62 -8.59 -32.91
CA GLY A 75 1.96 -7.82 -31.70
C GLY A 75 2.89 -8.59 -30.76
N ALA A 76 2.76 -9.92 -30.69
CA ALA A 76 3.68 -10.78 -29.94
C ALA A 76 5.08 -10.81 -30.58
N LYS A 77 5.17 -10.88 -31.92
CA LYS A 77 6.45 -10.85 -32.65
C LYS A 77 7.14 -9.49 -32.65
N GLU A 78 6.40 -8.39 -32.70
CA GLU A 78 6.97 -7.04 -32.60
C GLU A 78 7.49 -6.72 -31.19
N SER A 79 7.00 -7.41 -30.15
CA SER A 79 7.56 -7.30 -28.80
C SER A 79 8.90 -8.05 -28.60
N GLU A 80 9.26 -8.92 -29.56
CA GLU A 80 10.44 -9.79 -29.47
C GLU A 80 11.65 -9.23 -30.26
N THR A 81 11.46 -8.18 -31.08
CA THR A 81 12.51 -7.59 -31.91
C THR A 81 12.54 -6.06 -31.83
N ASP A 82 12.82 -5.52 -30.64
CA ASP A 82 13.56 -4.24 -30.47
C ASP A 82 13.72 -3.92 -28.98
N SER A 83 14.30 -4.87 -28.24
CA SER A 83 14.94 -4.50 -26.97
C SER A 83 16.22 -3.74 -27.33
N PRO A 84 16.40 -2.47 -26.93
CA PRO A 84 17.71 -1.83 -27.06
C PRO A 84 18.70 -2.74 -26.33
N GLN A 85 19.78 -3.14 -27.00
CA GLN A 85 20.89 -3.84 -26.38
C GLN A 85 21.46 -2.95 -25.28
N SER A 86 20.88 -3.02 -24.09
CA SER A 86 21.52 -2.57 -22.88
C SER A 86 22.78 -3.43 -22.78
N GLY A 87 23.96 -2.80 -22.79
CA GLY A 87 25.27 -3.46 -22.80
C GLY A 87 25.60 -4.22 -21.51
N PHE A 88 24.66 -4.98 -20.97
CA PHE A 88 24.79 -5.81 -19.79
C PHE A 88 24.83 -7.26 -20.26
N GLY A 89 26.05 -7.80 -20.29
CA GLY A 89 26.26 -9.23 -20.45
C GLY A 89 25.56 -10.00 -19.31
N PRO A 90 25.18 -11.27 -19.57
CA PRO A 90 24.47 -12.11 -18.62
C PRO A 90 25.22 -12.41 -17.30
N ASP A 91 26.49 -11.99 -17.20
CA ASP A 91 27.45 -12.38 -16.15
C ASP A 91 27.82 -11.22 -15.20
N ALA A 92 26.99 -10.18 -15.08
CA ALA A 92 27.25 -9.09 -14.15
C ALA A 92 27.12 -9.56 -12.69
N GLU A 93 28.23 -10.06 -12.14
CA GLU A 93 28.37 -10.36 -10.73
C GLU A 93 28.21 -9.06 -9.92
N LEU A 94 27.32 -9.03 -8.92
CA LEU A 94 27.18 -7.88 -8.02
C LEU A 94 28.35 -7.86 -7.03
N LYS A 95 29.52 -7.48 -7.54
CA LYS A 95 30.72 -7.23 -6.75
C LYS A 95 30.51 -6.00 -5.89
N VAL A 96 31.22 -5.93 -4.75
CA VAL A 96 31.19 -4.77 -3.83
C VAL A 96 31.42 -3.45 -4.57
N GLU A 97 32.30 -3.45 -5.59
CA GLU A 97 32.60 -2.30 -6.45
C GLU A 97 31.38 -1.76 -7.23
N ASN A 98 30.35 -2.58 -7.44
CA ASN A 98 29.12 -2.24 -8.15
C ASN A 98 27.89 -2.11 -7.24
N LEU A 99 28.05 -2.26 -5.92
CA LEU A 99 26.95 -2.18 -4.95
C LEU A 99 26.21 -0.84 -5.03
N TRP A 100 26.90 0.24 -5.37
CA TRP A 100 26.31 1.57 -5.57
C TRP A 100 25.19 1.56 -6.63
N ARG A 101 25.23 0.65 -7.62
CA ARG A 101 24.18 0.51 -8.64
C ARG A 101 22.84 0.03 -8.06
N LEU A 102 22.86 -0.61 -6.90
CA LEU A 102 21.68 -0.98 -6.13
C LEU A 102 21.33 0.10 -5.09
N LEU A 103 22.33 0.59 -4.35
CA LEU A 103 22.12 1.54 -3.26
C LEU A 103 21.60 2.89 -3.76
N PHE A 104 22.17 3.42 -4.84
CA PHE A 104 21.82 4.73 -5.37
C PHE A 104 20.33 4.83 -5.78
N PRO A 105 19.78 3.94 -6.63
CA PRO A 105 18.37 4.04 -6.99
C PRO A 105 17.42 3.77 -5.82
N LEU A 106 17.80 2.94 -4.85
CA LEU A 106 17.03 2.77 -3.60
C LEU A 106 17.00 4.06 -2.78
N ALA A 107 18.17 4.66 -2.55
CA ALA A 107 18.30 5.93 -1.84
C ALA A 107 17.54 7.05 -2.53
N LEU A 108 17.69 7.17 -3.86
CA LEU A 108 17.04 8.19 -4.65
C LEU A 108 15.51 8.02 -4.63
N SER A 109 15.01 6.79 -4.76
CA SER A 109 13.56 6.52 -4.68
C SER A 109 12.99 6.93 -3.32
N GLY A 110 13.67 6.56 -2.23
CA GLY A 110 13.27 6.95 -0.87
C GLY A 110 13.34 8.47 -0.66
N ALA A 111 14.47 9.09 -1.01
CA ALA A 111 14.69 10.51 -0.81
C ALA A 111 13.76 11.42 -1.63
N LEU A 112 13.24 10.93 -2.75
CA LEU A 112 12.27 11.67 -3.56
C LEU A 112 10.82 11.41 -3.12
N LEU A 113 10.43 10.15 -2.95
CA LEU A 113 9.03 9.80 -2.68
C LEU A 113 8.66 9.99 -1.20
N GLY A 114 9.58 9.69 -0.28
CA GLY A 114 9.36 9.77 1.16
C GLY A 114 8.90 11.14 1.64
N PRO A 115 9.64 12.23 1.34
CA PRO A 115 9.23 13.59 1.72
C PRO A 115 7.89 14.02 1.14
N VAL A 116 7.49 13.51 -0.03
CA VAL A 116 6.17 13.82 -0.62
C VAL A 116 5.05 13.14 0.18
N LEU A 117 5.24 11.88 0.56
CA LEU A 117 4.28 11.14 1.37
C LEU A 117 4.16 11.71 2.78
N ASP A 118 5.30 12.00 3.40
CA ASP A 118 5.37 12.64 4.72
C ASP A 118 4.81 14.08 4.69
N GLY A 119 5.11 14.84 3.64
CA GLY A 119 4.50 16.15 3.41
C GLY A 119 2.96 16.08 3.27
N SER A 120 2.42 14.97 2.77
CA SER A 120 0.97 14.74 2.78
C SER A 120 0.42 14.61 4.19
N HIS A 121 1.14 14.01 5.13
CA HIS A 121 0.75 13.98 6.55
C HIS A 121 0.76 15.39 7.16
N GLY A 122 1.74 16.23 6.80
CA GLY A 122 1.74 17.65 7.17
C GLY A 122 0.50 18.39 6.66
N ASN A 123 0.13 18.19 5.39
CA ASN A 123 -1.07 18.80 4.80
C ASN A 123 -2.38 18.34 5.46
N PHE A 124 -2.42 17.12 6.00
CA PHE A 124 -3.55 16.60 6.76
C PHE A 124 -3.45 16.85 8.26
N ASN A 125 -2.57 17.77 8.69
CA ASN A 125 -2.42 18.16 10.08
C ASN A 125 -2.10 16.98 11.01
N VAL A 126 -1.43 15.94 10.50
CA VAL A 126 -0.99 14.77 11.28
C VAL A 126 0.21 15.14 12.15
N LEU A 127 1.19 15.80 11.55
CA LEU A 127 2.45 16.20 12.17
C LEU A 127 2.95 17.51 11.58
N HIS A 128 3.82 18.21 12.31
CA HIS A 128 4.42 19.47 11.87
C HIS A 128 5.90 19.54 12.23
N TYR A 129 6.72 20.03 11.30
CA TYR A 129 8.13 20.28 11.51
C TYR A 129 8.36 21.61 12.24
N ASP A 130 9.19 21.59 13.29
CA ASP A 130 9.50 22.76 14.10
C ASP A 130 10.86 23.39 13.74
N ARG A 131 11.77 22.60 13.13
CA ARG A 131 13.14 23.03 12.82
C ARG A 131 13.62 22.54 11.46
N PHE A 132 14.45 23.37 10.82
CA PHE A 132 15.03 23.12 9.49
C PHE A 132 13.99 22.86 8.41
N VAL A 133 12.82 23.51 8.55
CA VAL A 133 11.68 23.38 7.65
C VAL A 133 12.04 23.93 6.27
N VAL A 134 11.69 23.16 5.25
CA VAL A 134 11.84 23.50 3.84
C VAL A 134 10.45 23.45 3.21
N PRO A 135 9.85 24.61 2.88
CA PRO A 135 8.63 24.63 2.10
C PRO A 135 8.94 24.19 0.67
N VAL A 136 8.17 23.23 0.16
CA VAL A 136 8.25 22.76 -1.22
C VAL A 136 7.05 23.30 -1.99
N GLY A 137 7.31 24.02 -3.08
CA GLY A 137 6.28 24.64 -3.89
C GLY A 137 6.85 25.23 -5.17
N LEU A 138 5.97 25.82 -5.98
CA LEU A 138 6.40 26.58 -7.15
C LEU A 138 7.00 27.92 -6.69
N PRO A 139 8.06 28.44 -7.35
CA PRO A 139 8.76 29.67 -6.92
C PRO A 139 7.85 30.88 -6.69
N GLU A 140 6.75 30.98 -7.43
CA GLU A 140 5.74 32.05 -7.31
C GLU A 140 4.32 31.48 -7.18
N GLY A 141 4.18 30.21 -6.77
CA GLY A 141 2.89 29.52 -6.73
C GLY A 141 2.54 28.97 -5.34
N PRO A 142 1.49 28.14 -5.26
CA PRO A 142 1.07 27.57 -3.99
C PRO A 142 2.17 26.67 -3.42
N LYS A 143 2.33 26.76 -2.10
CA LYS A 143 3.06 25.79 -1.30
C LYS A 143 2.37 24.42 -1.44
N LEU A 144 3.11 23.40 -1.85
CA LEU A 144 2.58 22.05 -2.05
C LEU A 144 2.60 21.26 -0.75
N PHE A 145 3.74 21.27 -0.04
CA PHE A 145 3.91 20.62 1.27
C PHE A 145 5.14 21.18 2.00
N GLU A 146 5.33 20.76 3.26
CA GLU A 146 6.56 21.00 4.02
C GLU A 146 7.30 19.70 4.27
N THR A 147 8.62 19.81 4.31
CA THR A 147 9.51 18.79 4.82
C THR A 147 10.63 19.47 5.62
N ALA A 148 11.62 18.72 6.09
CA ALA A 148 12.82 19.30 6.69
C ALA A 148 14.09 18.78 6.00
N LEU A 149 15.20 19.52 6.08
CA LEU A 149 16.45 19.17 5.37
C LEU A 149 16.98 17.76 5.66
N TRP A 150 16.70 17.23 6.86
CA TRP A 150 17.15 15.90 7.30
C TRP A 150 16.21 14.76 6.86
N VAL A 151 15.02 15.07 6.38
CA VAL A 151 13.97 14.10 6.03
C VAL A 151 14.30 13.34 4.75
N PRO A 152 14.65 13.98 3.61
CA PRO A 152 15.04 13.24 2.40
C PRO A 152 16.22 12.28 2.61
N PRO A 153 17.32 12.65 3.30
CA PRO A 153 18.38 11.71 3.63
C PRO A 153 17.91 10.52 4.46
N LEU A 154 17.03 10.73 5.45
CA LEU A 154 16.49 9.67 6.30
C LEU A 154 15.65 8.68 5.51
N PHE A 155 14.76 9.17 4.63
CA PHE A 155 13.98 8.31 3.74
C PHE A 155 14.84 7.59 2.69
N GLY A 156 15.90 8.22 2.20
CA GLY A 156 16.88 7.56 1.32
C GLY A 156 17.58 6.39 2.03
N LEU A 157 18.00 6.60 3.28
CA LEU A 157 18.58 5.54 4.10
C LEU A 157 17.56 4.42 4.38
N ALA A 158 16.31 4.75 4.67
CA ALA A 158 15.25 3.76 4.83
C ALA A 158 15.05 2.95 3.53
N GLY A 159 15.07 3.60 2.37
CA GLY A 159 15.01 2.95 1.06
C GLY A 159 16.12 1.91 0.87
N ILE A 160 17.36 2.26 1.25
CA ILE A 160 18.49 1.32 1.26
C ILE A 160 18.24 0.17 2.24
N ILE A 161 17.97 0.46 3.51
CA ILE A 161 17.85 -0.55 4.57
C ILE A 161 16.75 -1.55 4.23
N ILE A 162 15.59 -1.07 3.77
CA ILE A 162 14.47 -1.93 3.46
C ILE A 162 14.74 -2.71 2.17
N GLY A 163 15.13 -2.03 1.10
CA GLY A 163 15.37 -2.67 -0.20
C GLY A 163 16.50 -3.70 -0.17
N LEU A 164 17.68 -3.31 0.32
CA LEU A 164 18.82 -4.24 0.47
C LEU A 164 18.55 -5.29 1.55
N GLY A 165 17.94 -4.90 2.68
CA GLY A 165 17.62 -5.82 3.76
C GLY A 165 16.70 -6.95 3.31
N THR A 166 15.69 -6.65 2.49
CA THR A 166 14.84 -7.68 1.88
C THR A 166 15.65 -8.62 0.98
N VAL A 167 16.55 -8.10 0.14
CA VAL A 167 17.41 -8.92 -0.74
C VAL A 167 18.31 -9.85 0.08
N VAL A 168 18.92 -9.35 1.15
CA VAL A 168 19.74 -10.16 2.07
C VAL A 168 18.91 -11.22 2.76
N LEU A 169 17.71 -10.86 3.26
CA LEU A 169 16.82 -11.82 3.90
C LEU A 169 16.30 -12.88 2.94
N ASP A 170 16.10 -12.55 1.66
CA ASP A 170 15.74 -13.55 0.65
C ASP A 170 16.81 -14.63 0.51
N SER A 171 18.10 -14.26 0.59
CA SER A 171 19.21 -15.21 0.57
C SER A 171 19.26 -16.05 1.85
N VAL A 172 19.10 -15.43 3.02
CA VAL A 172 19.16 -16.12 4.33
C VAL A 172 17.97 -17.07 4.52
N LEU A 173 16.77 -16.62 4.16
CA LEU A 173 15.51 -17.35 4.35
C LEU A 173 15.10 -18.18 3.12
N LYS A 174 15.92 -18.16 2.06
CA LYS A 174 15.71 -18.90 0.82
C LYS A 174 14.33 -18.66 0.22
N SER A 175 13.96 -17.39 0.04
CA SER A 175 12.70 -17.00 -0.59
C SER A 175 12.53 -17.66 -1.98
N PRO A 176 11.29 -18.00 -2.38
CA PRO A 176 11.01 -18.56 -3.71
C PRO A 176 11.46 -17.66 -4.87
N ASP A 177 11.91 -18.25 -5.97
CA ASP A 177 12.50 -17.53 -7.11
C ASP A 177 11.55 -16.52 -7.77
N ASP A 178 10.29 -16.91 -7.93
CA ASP A 178 9.24 -16.07 -8.48
C ASP A 178 8.98 -14.83 -7.59
N ALA A 179 9.15 -14.98 -6.28
CA ALA A 179 9.02 -13.89 -5.33
C ALA A 179 10.25 -12.97 -5.33
N ARG A 180 11.46 -13.52 -5.51
CA ARG A 180 12.73 -12.76 -5.64
C ARG A 180 12.79 -11.94 -6.93
N ARG A 181 12.01 -12.30 -7.95
CA ARG A 181 12.01 -11.67 -9.28
C ARG A 181 10.64 -11.05 -9.62
N PRO A 182 10.13 -10.07 -8.84
CA PRO A 182 8.82 -9.50 -9.07
C PRO A 182 8.79 -8.72 -10.40
N GLY A 183 7.68 -8.83 -11.13
CA GLY A 183 7.46 -8.05 -12.35
C GLY A 183 7.20 -6.56 -12.07
N ASN A 184 7.48 -5.70 -13.07
CA ASN A 184 7.33 -4.23 -12.95
C ASN A 184 5.94 -3.80 -12.45
N LEU A 185 4.87 -4.41 -12.97
CA LEU A 185 3.50 -4.06 -12.59
C LEU A 185 3.21 -4.39 -11.12
N LYS A 186 3.73 -5.52 -10.62
CA LYS A 186 3.59 -5.92 -9.21
C LYS A 186 4.27 -4.90 -8.28
N VAL A 187 5.48 -4.47 -8.65
CA VAL A 187 6.22 -3.44 -7.88
C VAL A 187 5.51 -2.09 -7.95
N LEU A 188 5.11 -1.65 -9.13
CA LEU A 188 4.39 -0.38 -9.30
C LEU A 188 3.08 -0.37 -8.49
N SER A 189 2.28 -1.44 -8.56
CA SER A 189 1.08 -1.59 -7.75
C SER A 189 1.38 -1.54 -6.25
N GLY A 190 2.48 -2.17 -5.80
CA GLY A 190 2.91 -2.11 -4.40
C GLY A 190 3.25 -0.70 -3.94
N VAL A 191 4.04 0.02 -4.74
CA VAL A 191 4.37 1.42 -4.46
C VAL A 191 3.11 2.29 -4.45
N LEU A 192 2.24 2.17 -5.45
CA LEU A 192 1.01 2.97 -5.54
C LEU A 192 0.04 2.69 -4.39
N LEU A 193 -0.18 1.44 -4.03
CA LEU A 193 -1.04 1.07 -2.90
C LEU A 193 -0.45 1.52 -1.56
N TYR A 194 0.87 1.52 -1.43
CA TYR A 194 1.55 2.06 -0.26
C TYR A 194 1.40 3.57 -0.16
N CYS A 195 1.61 4.30 -1.26
CA CYS A 195 1.33 5.74 -1.34
C CYS A 195 -0.13 6.04 -0.98
N ALA A 196 -1.07 5.25 -1.51
CA ALA A 196 -2.49 5.39 -1.20
C ALA A 196 -2.76 5.17 0.29
N GLN A 197 -2.18 4.15 0.92
CA GLN A 197 -2.28 3.93 2.36
C GLN A 197 -1.75 5.14 3.15
N TYR A 198 -0.63 5.71 2.74
CA TYR A 198 -0.03 6.90 3.36
C TYR A 198 -0.98 8.11 3.30
N VAL A 199 -1.51 8.42 2.11
CA VAL A 199 -2.44 9.54 1.91
C VAL A 199 -3.77 9.31 2.64
N VAL A 200 -4.34 8.11 2.53
CA VAL A 200 -5.60 7.73 3.19
C VAL A 200 -5.47 7.81 4.72
N SER A 201 -4.33 7.41 5.29
CA SER A 201 -4.11 7.50 6.73
C SER A 201 -4.21 8.95 7.24
N GLY A 202 -3.56 9.90 6.55
CA GLY A 202 -3.65 11.32 6.90
C GLY A 202 -5.06 11.89 6.69
N PHE A 203 -5.70 11.59 5.56
CA PHE A 203 -7.07 12.04 5.29
C PHE A 203 -8.06 11.55 6.37
N LEU A 204 -8.05 10.26 6.70
CA LEU A 204 -8.96 9.68 7.69
C LEU A 204 -8.70 10.23 9.10
N PHE A 205 -7.42 10.45 9.44
CA PHE A 205 -7.04 11.11 10.68
C PHE A 205 -7.62 12.54 10.74
N SER A 206 -7.38 13.36 9.71
CA SER A 206 -7.87 14.74 9.66
C SER A 206 -9.39 14.84 9.65
N ALA A 207 -10.08 13.89 9.01
CA ALA A 207 -11.53 13.89 8.92
C ALA A 207 -12.20 13.49 10.24
N GLY A 208 -11.45 12.94 11.21
CA GLY A 208 -11.98 12.49 12.49
C GLY A 208 -12.97 11.33 12.39
N VAL A 209 -13.12 10.71 11.22
CA VAL A 209 -14.18 9.73 10.90
C VAL A 209 -14.05 8.44 11.72
N MET A 210 -12.83 8.06 12.10
CA MET A 210 -12.56 6.78 12.78
C MET A 210 -12.00 6.93 14.21
N GLY A 211 -11.91 8.16 14.73
CA GLY A 211 -11.15 8.44 15.95
C GLY A 211 -9.64 8.21 15.75
N SER A 212 -8.81 8.93 16.49
CA SER A 212 -7.36 9.02 16.24
C SER A 212 -6.53 7.77 16.60
N GLY A 213 -7.14 6.68 17.08
CA GLY A 213 -6.37 5.52 17.59
C GLY A 213 -6.82 4.15 17.04
N PRO A 214 -7.68 3.39 17.72
CA PRO A 214 -7.80 1.94 17.46
C PRO A 214 -8.42 1.55 16.11
N ALA A 215 -9.48 2.23 15.66
CA ALA A 215 -10.14 1.85 14.41
C ALA A 215 -9.27 2.18 13.19
N LEU A 216 -8.59 3.33 13.20
CA LEU A 216 -7.62 3.69 12.17
C LEU A 216 -6.42 2.72 12.17
N PHE A 217 -5.89 2.37 13.34
CA PHE A 217 -4.86 1.34 13.48
C PHE A 217 -5.28 0.01 12.85
N LEU A 218 -6.49 -0.48 13.16
CA LEU A 218 -6.99 -1.75 12.63
C LEU A 218 -7.17 -1.71 11.11
N LEU A 219 -7.75 -0.64 10.57
CA LEU A 219 -7.91 -0.46 9.13
C LEU A 219 -6.56 -0.49 8.43
N LEU A 220 -5.60 0.31 8.90
CA LEU A 220 -4.26 0.37 8.30
C LEU A 220 -3.50 -0.94 8.46
N SER A 221 -3.75 -1.70 9.54
CA SER A 221 -3.18 -3.04 9.72
C SER A 221 -3.72 -4.02 8.67
N VAL A 222 -5.03 -3.97 8.39
CA VAL A 222 -5.64 -4.78 7.33
C VAL A 222 -5.10 -4.39 5.96
N LEU A 223 -4.95 -3.09 5.67
CA LEU A 223 -4.37 -2.62 4.42
C LEU A 223 -2.91 -3.05 4.29
N GLY A 224 -2.08 -2.82 5.31
CA GLY A 224 -0.66 -3.17 5.30
C GLY A 224 -0.43 -4.67 5.17
N PHE A 225 -1.16 -5.48 5.92
CA PHE A 225 -1.14 -6.94 5.77
C PHE A 225 -1.66 -7.37 4.40
N GLY A 226 -2.70 -6.72 3.90
CA GLY A 226 -3.24 -6.94 2.55
C GLY A 226 -2.21 -6.68 1.45
N LEU A 227 -1.39 -5.63 1.59
CA LEU A 227 -0.27 -5.34 0.68
C LEU A 227 0.73 -6.51 0.66
N TRP A 228 1.16 -6.97 1.83
CA TRP A 228 2.07 -8.12 1.91
C TRP A 228 1.42 -9.39 1.34
N TYR A 229 0.17 -9.67 1.69
CA TYR A 229 -0.55 -10.87 1.26
C TYR A 229 -0.82 -10.88 -0.25
N ALA A 230 -1.11 -9.73 -0.86
CA ALA A 230 -1.39 -9.66 -2.29
C ALA A 230 -0.10 -9.60 -3.13
N LEU A 231 0.95 -8.93 -2.64
CA LEU A 231 2.08 -8.51 -3.46
C LEU A 231 3.45 -9.02 -2.99
N ASP A 232 3.56 -9.74 -1.89
CA ASP A 232 4.86 -10.24 -1.42
C ASP A 232 4.78 -11.73 -1.08
N ARG A 233 4.01 -12.09 -0.04
CA ARG A 233 3.81 -13.45 0.48
C ARG A 233 5.06 -14.20 0.91
N THR A 234 6.21 -13.52 1.03
CA THR A 234 7.45 -14.16 1.51
C THR A 234 7.65 -13.97 3.02
N VAL A 235 8.43 -14.88 3.61
CA VAL A 235 8.89 -14.76 5.00
C VAL A 235 9.85 -13.58 5.15
N ALA A 236 10.76 -13.36 4.18
CA ALA A 236 11.61 -12.17 4.17
C ALA A 236 10.80 -10.87 4.19
N GLY A 237 9.74 -10.81 3.39
CA GLY A 237 8.82 -9.68 3.33
C GLY A 237 8.11 -9.42 4.65
N ILE A 238 7.55 -10.45 5.29
CA ILE A 238 6.87 -10.26 6.60
C ILE A 238 7.88 -9.87 7.69
N CYS A 239 9.08 -10.46 7.71
CA CYS A 239 10.13 -10.08 8.64
C CYS A 239 10.54 -8.61 8.49
N MET A 240 10.72 -8.14 7.25
CA MET A 240 11.03 -6.72 6.99
C MET A 240 9.89 -5.78 7.35
N SER A 241 8.66 -6.19 7.10
CA SER A 241 7.46 -5.40 7.47
C SER A 241 7.34 -5.26 8.98
N LEU A 242 7.59 -6.34 9.72
CA LEU A 242 7.63 -6.31 11.19
C LEU A 242 8.77 -5.44 11.71
N LEU A 243 9.98 -5.62 11.16
CA LEU A 243 11.15 -4.83 11.57
C LEU A 243 10.91 -3.33 11.36
N THR A 244 10.40 -2.94 10.19
CA THR A 244 10.08 -1.54 9.88
C THR A 244 8.96 -0.99 10.75
N SER A 245 7.91 -1.78 11.02
CA SER A 245 6.80 -1.39 11.90
C SER A 245 7.20 -1.11 13.35
N VAL A 246 8.35 -1.65 13.79
CA VAL A 246 8.90 -1.41 15.12
C VAL A 246 9.98 -0.33 15.06
N CYS A 247 10.98 -0.48 14.20
CA CYS A 247 12.13 0.41 14.15
C CYS A 247 11.77 1.82 13.66
N GLY A 248 10.86 1.96 12.69
CA GLY A 248 10.42 3.26 12.18
C GLY A 248 9.85 4.14 13.30
N PRO A 249 8.78 3.70 14.00
CA PRO A 249 8.21 4.46 15.12
C PRO A 249 9.20 4.68 16.27
N LEU A 250 10.13 3.74 16.55
CA LEU A 250 11.18 3.95 17.55
C LEU A 250 12.16 5.07 17.15
N ILE A 251 12.51 5.16 15.86
CA ILE A 251 13.34 6.26 15.34
C ILE A 251 12.58 7.58 15.51
N GLU A 252 11.29 7.63 15.19
CA GLU A 252 10.45 8.82 15.38
C GLU A 252 10.40 9.27 16.84
N VAL A 253 10.08 8.36 17.76
CA VAL A 253 10.10 8.62 19.21
C VAL A 253 11.47 9.12 19.66
N GLY A 254 12.54 8.51 19.14
CA GLY A 254 13.92 8.92 19.41
C GLY A 254 14.21 10.34 18.90
N LEU A 255 13.82 10.67 17.67
CA LEU A 255 14.01 12.00 17.08
C LEU A 255 13.29 13.07 17.89
N ILE A 256 12.02 12.85 18.25
CA ILE A 256 11.23 13.77 19.07
C ILE A 256 11.88 13.92 20.46
N SER A 257 12.10 12.81 21.16
CA SER A 257 12.58 12.82 22.55
C SER A 257 14.01 13.38 22.70
N LEU A 258 14.92 13.06 21.77
CA LEU A 258 16.30 13.53 21.83
C LEU A 258 16.41 15.00 21.44
N SER A 259 15.65 15.45 20.45
CA SER A 259 15.64 16.86 20.06
C SER A 259 15.01 17.76 21.11
N GLU A 260 13.93 17.32 21.74
CA GLU A 260 13.33 18.00 22.89
C GLU A 260 14.34 18.18 24.02
N LYS A 261 15.07 17.11 24.38
CA LYS A 261 16.17 17.18 25.36
C LYS A 261 17.31 18.11 24.95
N ALA A 262 17.55 18.27 23.64
CA ALA A 262 18.53 19.20 23.08
C ALA A 262 18.01 20.64 22.98
N GLY A 263 16.80 20.92 23.45
CA GLY A 263 16.27 22.27 23.68
C GLY A 263 15.04 22.65 22.87
N ALA A 264 14.69 21.91 21.80
CA ALA A 264 13.35 21.95 21.19
C ALA A 264 13.15 20.79 20.21
N PRO A 265 11.91 20.30 20.04
CA PRO A 265 11.60 19.22 19.11
C PRO A 265 12.00 19.58 17.66
N LEU A 266 12.36 18.55 16.88
CA LEU A 266 12.53 18.67 15.43
C LEU A 266 11.18 18.75 14.71
N TYR A 267 10.20 18.02 15.23
CA TYR A 267 8.81 17.94 14.75
C TYR A 267 7.93 17.34 15.85
N HIS A 268 6.61 17.44 15.71
CA HIS A 268 5.65 16.84 16.63
C HIS A 268 4.40 16.33 15.90
N TYR A 269 3.75 15.32 16.49
CA TYR A 269 2.41 14.89 16.08
C TYR A 269 1.35 15.80 16.70
N THR A 270 0.27 16.05 15.96
CA THR A 270 -0.85 16.88 16.42
C THR A 270 -1.69 16.18 17.50
N GLN A 271 -1.89 14.86 17.38
CA GLN A 271 -2.64 14.06 18.34
C GLN A 271 -1.96 12.72 18.61
N PRO A 272 -0.80 12.72 19.30
CA PRO A 272 -0.12 11.49 19.67
C PRO A 272 -0.90 10.70 20.72
N ASP A 273 -0.83 9.37 20.66
CA ASP A 273 -1.46 8.45 21.61
C ASP A 273 -0.46 7.47 22.25
N ILE A 274 0.77 7.37 21.71
CA ILE A 274 1.84 6.54 22.27
C ILE A 274 3.21 7.21 22.11
N ALA A 275 3.88 7.50 23.23
CA ALA A 275 5.28 7.97 23.25
C ALA A 275 5.61 9.18 22.35
N GLY A 276 4.64 10.07 22.11
CA GLY A 276 4.84 11.27 21.27
C GLY A 276 4.53 11.06 19.77
N VAL A 277 4.09 9.87 19.38
CA VAL A 277 3.62 9.55 18.03
C VAL A 277 2.19 9.02 18.05
N SER A 278 1.56 8.93 16.87
CA SER A 278 0.27 8.26 16.71
C SER A 278 0.46 6.76 16.43
N SER A 279 -0.20 5.88 17.17
CA SER A 279 -0.03 4.43 17.16
C SER A 279 -0.32 3.81 15.81
N TRP A 280 -1.24 4.39 15.05
CA TRP A 280 -1.59 3.97 13.70
C TRP A 280 -0.46 4.17 12.69
N ILE A 281 0.63 4.86 13.02
CA ILE A 281 1.83 4.93 12.18
C ILE A 281 2.53 3.57 12.08
N ILE A 282 2.40 2.70 13.09
CA ILE A 282 2.98 1.35 13.11
C ILE A 282 2.59 0.53 11.86
N PRO A 283 1.29 0.34 11.54
CA PRO A 283 0.90 -0.35 10.32
C PRO A 283 1.20 0.43 9.03
N VAL A 284 1.39 1.75 9.09
CA VAL A 284 1.90 2.52 7.93
C VAL A 284 3.33 2.07 7.63
N TYR A 285 4.22 2.01 8.62
CA TYR A 285 5.58 1.49 8.42
C TYR A 285 5.58 0.04 7.94
N PHE A 286 4.69 -0.80 8.47
CA PHE A 286 4.53 -2.19 8.02
C PHE A 286 4.32 -2.26 6.49
N GLY A 287 3.45 -1.41 5.94
CA GLY A 287 3.17 -1.36 4.49
C GLY A 287 4.39 -0.97 3.64
N GLY A 288 5.39 -0.32 4.23
CA GLY A 288 6.65 0.01 3.57
C GLY A 288 7.49 -1.23 3.24
N GLY A 289 7.39 -2.29 4.05
CA GLY A 289 8.06 -3.57 3.84
C GLY A 289 7.83 -4.17 2.46
N PRO A 290 6.58 -4.55 2.09
CA PRO A 290 6.31 -5.16 0.78
C PRO A 290 6.51 -4.18 -0.39
N ALA A 291 6.28 -2.87 -0.21
CA ALA A 291 6.43 -1.91 -1.29
C ALA A 291 7.91 -1.66 -1.63
N VAL A 292 8.71 -1.28 -0.63
CA VAL A 292 10.13 -0.95 -0.81
C VAL A 292 10.97 -2.23 -0.95
N GLY A 293 10.62 -3.31 -0.26
CA GLY A 293 11.29 -4.60 -0.39
C GLY A 293 11.18 -5.18 -1.80
N ASN A 294 9.99 -5.14 -2.41
CA ASN A 294 9.82 -5.57 -3.80
C ASN A 294 10.52 -4.64 -4.81
N LEU A 295 10.64 -3.35 -4.51
CA LEU A 295 11.47 -2.44 -5.32
C LEU A 295 12.95 -2.84 -5.25
N GLY A 296 13.45 -3.19 -4.06
CA GLY A 296 14.80 -3.74 -3.87
C GLY A 296 15.03 -5.01 -4.67
N ARG A 297 14.10 -5.96 -4.61
CA ARG A 297 14.13 -7.20 -5.42
C ARG A 297 14.17 -6.91 -6.92
N LEU A 298 13.37 -5.96 -7.40
CA LEU A 298 13.36 -5.59 -8.82
C LEU A 298 14.71 -5.04 -9.27
N PHE A 299 15.30 -4.13 -8.50
CA PHE A 299 16.63 -3.60 -8.82
C PHE A 299 17.71 -4.67 -8.73
N ALA A 300 17.70 -5.52 -7.70
CA ALA A 300 18.63 -6.63 -7.56
C ALA A 300 18.52 -7.62 -8.72
N ASN A 301 17.29 -7.95 -9.15
CA ASN A 301 17.05 -8.83 -10.29
C ASN A 301 17.59 -8.24 -11.59
N ARG A 302 17.37 -6.93 -11.85
CA ARG A 302 17.92 -6.24 -13.04
C ARG A 302 19.44 -6.20 -13.06
N LEU A 303 20.07 -6.25 -11.89
CA LEU A 303 21.53 -6.31 -11.73
C LEU A 303 22.08 -7.73 -11.73
N GLY A 304 21.25 -8.77 -11.90
CA GLY A 304 21.70 -10.16 -11.96
C GLY A 304 22.07 -10.79 -10.61
N VAL A 305 21.76 -10.15 -9.47
CA VAL A 305 22.14 -10.60 -8.12
C VAL A 305 21.72 -12.06 -7.87
N TYR A 306 20.49 -12.40 -8.25
CA TYR A 306 19.94 -13.73 -7.98
C TYR A 306 20.45 -14.83 -8.92
N LYS A 307 21.20 -14.51 -10.00
CA LYS A 307 21.82 -15.53 -10.85
C LYS A 307 23.02 -16.20 -10.19
N LEU A 308 23.71 -15.47 -9.31
CA LEU A 308 24.87 -15.97 -8.56
C LEU A 308 24.48 -17.00 -7.50
N ASP A 309 23.35 -16.78 -6.82
CA ASP A 309 22.85 -17.70 -5.79
C ASP A 309 22.46 -19.07 -6.39
N ASP A 310 21.92 -19.08 -7.61
CA ASP A 310 21.55 -20.31 -8.31
C ASP A 310 22.81 -21.14 -8.68
N GLY A 311 23.87 -20.48 -9.19
CA GLY A 311 25.14 -21.15 -9.51
C GLY A 311 25.90 -21.70 -8.29
N LEU A 312 25.73 -21.09 -7.11
CA LEU A 312 26.28 -21.62 -5.84
C LEU A 312 25.48 -22.80 -5.30
N ARG A 313 24.22 -22.97 -5.68
CA ARG A 313 23.37 -24.10 -5.25
C ARG A 313 23.56 -25.36 -6.11
N GLU A 314 24.10 -25.22 -7.31
CA GLU A 314 24.39 -26.33 -8.23
C GLU A 314 25.77 -26.98 -8.00
N CYS A 315 26.58 -26.46 -7.07
CA CYS A 315 27.86 -27.03 -6.64
C CYS A 315 27.73 -27.78 -5.30
#